data_AF-A0A926CUC4-F1
#
_entry.id   AF-A0A926CUC4-F1
#
_cell.length_a   1.000
_cell.length_b   1.000
_cell.length_c   1.000
_cell.angle_alpha   90.00
_cell.angle_beta   90.00
_cell.angle_gamma   90.00
#
_symmetry.space_group_name_H-M   'P 1'
#
loop_
_entity.id
_entity.type
_entity.pdbx_description
1 polymer ?
#
loop_
_entity_poly.entity_id
_entity_poly.type
_entity_poly.pdbx_seq_one_letter_code
_entity_poly.pdbx_strand_id
1 'polypeptide(L)'
;MSGKYQQTIKRSVSVAGVGLHTGEEVTMTFHPAPVNHGYKFKRIDLPGQPVIDADADLVTETDRGTTLSKNGAKVSTIEHTLAALVGLEIDNVLIELNKQETPIMDGSSKGFVEALSSVGMEEQEAEREYFNVTENIIYKDPVRNTEMTIVPADSYQVTVMIDFESKILGQQHASLNKITDFSSQVANSRTFCFLHELEMLWENNLIRGGDLNNAIVIVDKEVSDDEMKKLRKMFNKENVSVKKEGILNNLELHWVNEPARHKLLDVVGDLALVGKPIKGKIIAQRPGHAANVEFAKRIKSYFKSKKNMIDVPVYDPNRAAIIDINRITKMLPHRYPMLLVDKVIELTDKKIVAIKNVTFNEAFFQGHFPNNPVFPGVLQIEALAQAGGIFVLNQKEDPENYDTYFLKIDKVKFKRKVLPGDTIILKMELMYPIRRGICEMKATAYVGNQIVTEGELTAQVVKRNSIA
;
A
#
# COMPACT_ATOMS: atom_id res chain seq x y z
N MET A 1 10.01 -3.18 -9.33
CA MET A 1 11.20 -2.60 -8.71
C MET A 1 12.28 -3.65 -8.61
N SER A 2 13.53 -3.25 -8.76
CA SER A 2 14.73 -4.08 -8.89
C SER A 2 15.62 -4.04 -7.64
N GLY A 3 15.54 -2.99 -6.81
CA GLY A 3 16.37 -2.78 -5.62
C GLY A 3 15.81 -3.39 -4.31
N LYS A 4 16.72 -3.83 -3.43
CA LYS A 4 16.41 -4.31 -2.07
C LYS A 4 16.16 -3.16 -1.09
N TYR A 5 16.87 -2.06 -1.26
CA TYR A 5 16.88 -0.92 -0.35
C TYR A 5 16.11 0.27 -0.92
N GLN A 6 15.65 1.16 -0.03
CA GLN A 6 14.94 2.39 -0.41
C GLN A 6 15.86 3.36 -1.15
N GLN A 7 15.30 4.17 -2.03
CA GLN A 7 16.02 5.16 -2.82
C GLN A 7 15.45 6.58 -2.63
N THR A 8 16.34 7.56 -2.66
CA THR A 8 16.04 8.97 -2.80
C THR A 8 16.90 9.59 -3.91
N ILE A 9 16.73 10.87 -4.21
CA ILE A 9 17.61 11.61 -5.13
C ILE A 9 18.86 12.11 -4.37
N LYS A 10 20.01 12.25 -5.04
CA LYS A 10 21.26 12.71 -4.38
C LYS A 10 21.26 14.20 -4.03
N ARG A 11 20.60 15.02 -4.84
CA ARG A 11 20.55 16.49 -4.70
C ARG A 11 19.23 17.00 -5.24
N SER A 12 18.83 18.19 -4.78
CA SER A 12 17.59 18.80 -5.23
C SER A 12 17.64 19.19 -6.70
N VAL A 13 16.50 19.12 -7.38
CA VAL A 13 16.33 19.53 -8.77
C VAL A 13 15.00 20.22 -8.97
N SER A 14 15.00 21.29 -9.77
CA SER A 14 13.80 22.06 -10.06
C SER A 14 13.39 21.89 -11.52
N VAL A 15 12.08 21.88 -11.75
CA VAL A 15 11.45 22.01 -13.06
C VAL A 15 10.48 23.19 -12.99
N ALA A 16 10.36 23.91 -14.10
CA ALA A 16 9.45 25.04 -14.22
C ALA A 16 8.60 24.89 -15.48
N GLY A 17 7.36 25.35 -15.40
CA GLY A 17 6.41 25.28 -16.50
C GLY A 17 5.09 25.94 -16.11
N VAL A 18 4.03 25.58 -16.82
CA VAL A 18 2.68 26.11 -16.60
C VAL A 18 1.78 24.98 -16.13
N GLY A 19 0.87 25.24 -15.20
CA GLY A 19 -0.19 24.29 -14.85
C GLY A 19 -1.19 24.11 -16.00
N LEU A 20 -1.58 22.88 -16.33
CA LEU A 20 -2.47 22.59 -17.46
C LEU A 20 -3.80 23.34 -17.32
N HIS A 21 -4.45 23.19 -16.17
CA HIS A 21 -5.80 23.71 -15.95
C HIS A 21 -5.80 25.16 -15.48
N THR A 22 -4.91 25.49 -14.55
CA THR A 22 -4.81 26.81 -13.93
C THR A 22 -4.20 27.87 -14.85
N GLY A 23 -3.26 27.46 -15.71
CA GLY A 23 -2.47 28.38 -16.55
C GLY A 23 -1.43 29.19 -15.76
N GLU A 24 -1.19 28.85 -14.48
CA GLU A 24 -0.22 29.56 -13.65
C GLU A 24 1.21 29.06 -13.89
N GLU A 25 2.17 29.98 -13.93
CA GLU A 25 3.60 29.63 -13.92
C GLU A 25 3.97 29.03 -12.55
N VAL A 26 4.46 27.80 -12.59
CA VAL A 26 4.81 27.02 -11.41
C VAL A 26 6.27 26.55 -11.50
N THR A 27 6.96 26.67 -10.38
CA THR A 27 8.26 26.01 -10.14
C THR A 27 8.05 24.91 -9.13
N MET A 28 8.43 23.70 -9.51
CA MET A 28 8.38 22.51 -8.67
C MET A 28 9.80 22.03 -8.39
N THR A 29 10.13 21.80 -7.12
CA THR A 29 11.47 21.35 -6.70
C THR A 29 11.38 20.02 -5.96
N PHE A 30 12.11 19.03 -6.43
CA PHE A 30 12.29 17.75 -5.77
C PHE A 30 13.48 17.83 -4.83
N HIS A 31 13.34 17.37 -3.60
CA HIS A 31 14.41 17.31 -2.60
C HIS A 31 14.64 15.87 -2.12
N PRO A 32 15.88 15.48 -1.82
CA PRO A 32 16.17 14.25 -1.09
C PRO A 32 15.35 14.19 0.20
N ALA A 33 14.90 13.00 0.58
CA ALA A 33 14.13 12.82 1.81
C ALA A 33 14.60 11.59 2.60
N PRO A 34 14.46 11.60 3.95
CA PRO A 34 14.89 10.47 4.79
C PRO A 34 14.16 9.15 4.48
N VAL A 35 14.72 8.05 4.99
CA VAL A 35 14.08 6.73 5.00
C VAL A 35 12.64 6.81 5.52
N ASN A 36 11.73 6.06 4.89
CA ASN A 36 10.30 6.00 5.21
C ASN A 36 9.56 7.34 5.13
N HIS A 37 10.10 8.33 4.41
CA HIS A 37 9.41 9.59 4.18
C HIS A 37 8.22 9.44 3.20
N GLY A 38 8.36 8.57 2.20
CA GLY A 38 7.42 8.46 1.08
C GLY A 38 7.48 9.68 0.16
N TYR A 39 6.40 9.91 -0.59
CA TYR A 39 6.24 11.14 -1.37
C TYR A 39 5.39 12.15 -0.60
N LYS A 40 5.86 13.39 -0.51
CA LYS A 40 5.09 14.48 0.10
C LYS A 40 5.19 15.73 -0.73
N PHE A 41 4.05 16.41 -0.88
CA PHE A 41 3.98 17.71 -1.53
C PHE A 41 3.97 18.82 -0.48
N LYS A 42 4.69 19.91 -0.72
CA LYS A 42 4.78 21.06 0.18
C LYS A 42 4.48 22.34 -0.59
N ARG A 43 3.45 23.07 -0.17
CA ARG A 43 3.03 24.34 -0.78
C ARG A 43 3.78 25.50 -0.14
N ILE A 44 4.87 25.95 -0.76
CA ILE A 44 5.75 26.99 -0.19
C ILE A 44 5.19 28.41 -0.31
N ASP A 45 4.18 28.60 -1.17
CA ASP A 45 3.50 29.86 -1.38
C ASP A 45 2.41 30.16 -0.33
N LEU A 46 2.04 29.18 0.49
CA LEU A 46 1.02 29.34 1.54
C LEU A 46 1.64 29.58 2.93
N PRO A 47 0.98 30.34 3.81
CA PRO A 47 1.40 30.49 5.21
C PRO A 47 1.53 29.14 5.91
N GLY A 48 2.62 28.97 6.68
CA GLY A 48 2.90 27.71 7.38
C GLY A 48 3.43 26.57 6.48
N GLN A 49 3.54 26.79 5.16
CA GLN A 49 4.08 25.87 4.17
C GLN A 49 3.58 24.42 4.35
N PRO A 50 2.25 24.20 4.24
CA PRO A 50 1.63 22.93 4.56
C PRO A 50 2.17 21.79 3.70
N VAL A 51 2.32 20.62 4.33
CA VAL A 51 2.79 19.39 3.73
C VAL A 51 1.64 18.38 3.61
N ILE A 52 1.45 17.85 2.41
CA ILE A 52 0.41 16.89 2.04
C ILE A 52 1.09 15.58 1.67
N ASP A 53 0.72 14.49 2.35
CA ASP A 53 1.23 13.16 2.02
C ASP A 53 0.59 12.68 0.70
N ALA A 54 1.35 12.03 -0.19
CA ALA A 54 0.79 11.42 -1.39
C ALA A 54 0.05 10.13 -1.02
N ASP A 55 -1.21 10.28 -0.63
CA ASP A 55 -2.02 9.22 -0.05
C ASP A 55 -3.43 9.23 -0.67
N ALA A 56 -3.92 8.06 -1.07
CA ALA A 56 -5.24 7.90 -1.68
C ALA A 56 -6.40 8.38 -0.77
N ASP A 57 -6.22 8.38 0.55
CA ASP A 57 -7.19 8.89 1.53
C ASP A 57 -7.28 10.43 1.54
N LEU A 58 -6.29 11.12 0.95
CA LEU A 58 -6.23 12.58 0.85
C LEU A 58 -6.67 13.11 -0.52
N VAL A 59 -7.07 12.22 -1.44
CA VAL A 59 -7.60 12.62 -2.75
C VAL A 59 -9.02 13.17 -2.58
N THR A 60 -9.24 14.39 -3.08
CA THR A 60 -10.54 15.08 -2.98
C THR A 60 -11.23 15.27 -4.32
N GLU A 61 -10.48 15.35 -5.41
CA GLU A 61 -11.01 15.57 -6.76
C GLU A 61 -10.26 14.68 -7.76
N THR A 62 -10.99 14.13 -8.73
CA THR A 62 -10.46 13.23 -9.77
C THR A 62 -10.92 13.65 -11.18
N ASP A 63 -11.53 14.83 -11.29
CA ASP A 63 -12.02 15.35 -12.56
C ASP A 63 -10.82 15.87 -13.36
N ARG A 64 -10.46 15.15 -14.42
CA ARG A 64 -9.40 15.52 -15.38
C ARG A 64 -7.98 15.66 -14.79
N GLY A 65 -7.75 15.01 -13.66
CA GLY A 65 -6.46 14.86 -12.99
C GLY A 65 -6.68 14.41 -11.54
N THR A 66 -5.61 14.12 -10.80
CA THR A 66 -5.70 13.71 -9.39
C THR A 66 -5.27 14.86 -8.47
N THR A 67 -6.15 15.21 -7.53
CA THR A 67 -5.91 16.33 -6.59
C THR A 67 -5.92 15.86 -5.14
N LEU A 68 -4.85 16.19 -4.42
CA LEU A 68 -4.73 15.98 -2.97
C LEU A 68 -5.10 17.26 -2.22
N SER A 69 -5.77 17.10 -1.08
CA SER A 69 -6.05 18.22 -0.16
C SER A 69 -5.78 17.84 1.28
N LYS A 70 -5.17 18.76 2.05
CA LYS A 70 -4.98 18.62 3.50
C LYS A 70 -4.82 19.99 4.14
N ASN A 71 -5.52 20.23 5.26
CA ASN A 71 -5.42 21.47 6.04
C ASN A 71 -5.59 22.75 5.21
N GLY A 72 -6.52 22.75 4.25
CA GLY A 72 -6.81 23.90 3.39
C GLY A 72 -5.84 24.11 2.21
N ALA A 73 -4.76 23.33 2.11
CA ALA A 73 -3.89 23.32 0.93
C ALA A 73 -4.33 22.24 -0.06
N LYS A 74 -4.14 22.52 -1.36
CA LYS A 74 -4.40 21.61 -2.47
C LYS A 74 -3.18 21.46 -3.36
N VAL A 75 -3.00 20.28 -3.95
CA VAL A 75 -2.05 20.04 -5.05
C VAL A 75 -2.73 19.19 -6.12
N SER A 76 -2.80 19.68 -7.35
CA SER A 76 -3.51 19.05 -8.47
C SER A 76 -2.60 18.59 -9.60
N THR A 77 -3.09 17.65 -10.42
CA THR A 77 -2.40 17.11 -11.60
C THR A 77 -1.09 16.40 -11.22
N ILE A 78 -1.12 15.55 -10.19
CA ILE A 78 0.09 14.94 -9.60
C ILE A 78 0.54 13.65 -10.30
N GLU A 79 -0.35 13.03 -11.07
CA GLU A 79 -0.22 11.70 -11.67
C GLU A 79 1.05 11.52 -12.49
N HIS A 80 1.41 12.48 -13.37
CA HIS A 80 2.63 12.37 -14.18
C HIS A 80 3.90 12.47 -13.36
N THR A 81 3.87 13.29 -12.31
CA THR A 81 4.99 13.47 -11.38
C THR A 81 5.20 12.18 -10.58
N LEU A 82 4.12 11.61 -10.04
CA LEU A 82 4.17 10.35 -9.30
C LEU A 82 4.57 9.18 -10.19
N ALA A 83 4.11 9.14 -11.44
CA ALA A 83 4.49 8.10 -12.39
C ALA A 83 6.00 8.13 -12.69
N ALA A 84 6.59 9.33 -12.81
CA ALA A 84 8.04 9.48 -12.99
C ALA A 84 8.83 8.95 -11.79
N LEU A 85 8.40 9.26 -10.56
CA LEU A 85 9.04 8.77 -9.34
C LEU A 85 8.99 7.24 -9.24
N VAL A 86 7.82 6.64 -9.50
CA VAL A 86 7.64 5.17 -9.50
C VAL A 86 8.45 4.53 -10.63
N GLY A 87 8.46 5.12 -11.82
CA GLY A 87 9.21 4.66 -12.97
C GLY A 87 10.73 4.64 -12.76
N LEU A 88 11.24 5.58 -11.95
CA LEU A 88 12.65 5.64 -11.54
C LEU A 88 12.93 4.87 -10.24
N GLU A 89 11.92 4.19 -9.68
CA GLU A 89 12.00 3.47 -8.41
C GLU A 89 12.45 4.34 -7.21
N ILE A 90 12.11 5.62 -7.20
CA ILE A 90 12.42 6.48 -6.07
C ILE A 90 11.39 6.23 -4.97
N ASP A 91 11.80 6.11 -3.70
CA ASP A 91 10.88 5.83 -2.59
C ASP A 91 10.56 7.07 -1.75
N ASN A 92 11.54 7.96 -1.56
CA ASN A 92 11.47 9.05 -0.60
C ASN A 92 11.83 10.39 -1.26
N VAL A 93 10.86 11.31 -1.40
CA VAL A 93 11.08 12.66 -1.95
C VAL A 93 10.12 13.67 -1.34
N LEU A 94 10.64 14.85 -1.02
CA LEU A 94 9.83 16.04 -0.73
C LEU A 94 9.72 16.89 -2.00
N ILE A 95 8.49 17.23 -2.38
CA ILE A 95 8.16 17.93 -3.62
C ILE A 95 7.59 19.31 -3.26
N GLU A 96 8.37 20.37 -3.44
CA GLU A 96 7.92 21.74 -3.18
C GLU A 96 7.29 22.37 -4.41
N LEU A 97 6.16 23.06 -4.23
CA LEU A 97 5.50 23.86 -5.27
C LEU A 97 5.18 25.26 -4.76
N ASN A 98 5.36 26.25 -5.64
CA ASN A 98 4.98 27.64 -5.39
C ASN A 98 3.58 28.01 -5.95
N LYS A 99 2.84 27.02 -6.42
CA LYS A 99 1.46 27.10 -6.95
C LYS A 99 0.72 25.80 -6.68
N GLN A 100 -0.59 25.81 -6.94
CA GLN A 100 -1.48 24.69 -6.65
C GLN A 100 -1.35 23.51 -7.62
N GLU A 101 -0.98 23.73 -8.87
CA GLU A 101 -0.93 22.68 -9.88
C GLU A 101 0.51 22.34 -10.24
N THR A 102 0.82 21.05 -10.49
CA THR A 102 2.13 20.68 -11.03
C THR A 102 2.30 21.19 -12.48
N PRO A 103 3.53 21.49 -12.94
CA PRO A 103 3.73 21.92 -14.33
C PRO A 103 3.39 20.79 -15.30
N ILE A 104 2.64 21.08 -16.37
CA ILE A 104 2.25 20.05 -17.36
C ILE A 104 3.42 19.56 -18.22
N MET A 105 4.50 20.35 -18.31
CA MET A 105 5.65 20.11 -19.18
C MET A 105 5.20 19.93 -20.65
N ASP A 106 5.51 18.80 -21.27
CA ASP A 106 5.05 18.42 -22.62
C ASP A 106 3.78 17.56 -22.61
N GLY A 107 3.14 17.39 -21.45
CA GLY A 107 1.99 16.52 -21.24
C GLY A 107 2.35 15.08 -20.89
N SER A 108 3.63 14.75 -20.74
CA SER A 108 4.13 13.43 -20.37
C SER A 108 4.93 13.46 -19.06
N SER A 109 5.47 12.31 -18.64
CA SER A 109 6.40 12.22 -17.51
C SER A 109 7.86 12.48 -17.89
N LYS A 110 8.19 12.64 -19.18
CA LYS A 110 9.56 12.67 -19.67
C LYS A 110 10.40 13.78 -19.02
N GLY A 111 9.87 15.01 -18.96
CA GLY A 111 10.59 16.13 -18.36
C GLY A 111 10.95 15.90 -16.88
N PHE A 112 10.07 15.23 -16.13
CA PHE A 112 10.35 14.84 -14.74
C PHE A 112 11.40 13.74 -14.65
N VAL A 113 11.30 12.72 -15.51
CA VAL A 113 12.27 11.62 -15.57
C VAL A 113 13.67 12.14 -15.89
N GLU A 114 13.79 13.06 -16.86
CA GLU A 114 15.08 13.67 -17.23
C GLU A 114 15.66 14.50 -16.09
N ALA A 115 14.85 15.34 -15.45
CA ALA A 115 15.28 16.16 -14.31
C ALA A 115 15.78 15.29 -13.15
N LEU A 116 15.01 14.29 -12.73
CA LEU A 116 15.37 13.36 -11.64
C LEU A 116 16.61 12.53 -12.00
N SER A 117 16.72 12.05 -13.24
CA SER A 117 17.89 11.29 -13.69
C SER A 117 19.17 12.13 -13.70
N SER A 118 19.08 13.44 -13.98
CA SER A 118 20.23 14.35 -14.04
C SER A 118 20.95 14.58 -12.71
N VAL A 119 20.26 14.28 -11.59
CA VAL A 119 20.82 14.40 -10.24
C VAL A 119 21.28 13.08 -9.65
N GLY A 120 20.85 11.96 -10.22
CA GLY A 120 21.20 10.61 -9.76
C GLY A 120 20.48 10.21 -8.47
N MET A 121 20.53 8.91 -8.18
CA MET A 121 19.85 8.28 -7.04
C MET A 121 20.82 7.90 -5.93
N GLU A 122 20.34 7.94 -4.70
CA GLU A 122 21.04 7.51 -3.49
C GLU A 122 20.25 6.38 -2.84
N GLU A 123 20.92 5.26 -2.62
CA GLU A 123 20.39 4.14 -1.84
C GLU A 123 20.45 4.49 -0.35
N GLN A 124 19.42 4.12 0.40
CA GLN A 124 19.30 4.41 1.82
C GLN A 124 19.33 3.10 2.62
N GLU A 125 19.89 3.14 3.83
CA GLU A 125 20.09 1.99 4.73
C GLU A 125 18.78 1.44 5.35
N ALA A 126 17.80 1.11 4.52
CA ALA A 126 16.53 0.51 4.89
C ALA A 126 15.95 -0.30 3.73
N GLU A 127 15.47 -1.52 4.00
CA GLU A 127 14.85 -2.36 2.98
C GLU A 127 13.52 -1.77 2.49
N ARG A 128 13.20 -2.00 1.22
CA ARG A 128 11.88 -1.67 0.65
C ARG A 128 10.83 -2.63 1.18
N GLU A 129 9.80 -2.09 1.81
CA GLU A 129 8.63 -2.86 2.24
C GLU A 129 7.61 -2.92 1.08
N TYR A 130 7.65 -4.04 0.35
CA TYR A 130 6.73 -4.30 -0.75
C TYR A 130 5.34 -4.73 -0.26
N PHE A 131 4.30 -4.26 -0.95
CA PHE A 131 3.02 -4.94 -0.96
C PHE A 131 3.14 -6.18 -1.86
N ASN A 132 3.21 -7.36 -1.26
CA ASN A 132 3.08 -8.63 -1.97
C ASN A 132 1.61 -9.02 -2.15
N VAL A 133 1.12 -9.03 -3.39
CA VAL A 133 -0.25 -9.44 -3.69
C VAL A 133 -0.34 -10.96 -3.63
N THR A 134 -1.11 -11.48 -2.67
CA THR A 134 -1.26 -12.93 -2.45
C THR A 134 -2.55 -13.51 -3.02
N GLU A 135 -3.54 -12.68 -3.30
CA GLU A 135 -4.81 -13.07 -3.92
C GLU A 135 -5.32 -11.95 -4.84
N ASN A 136 -6.26 -12.30 -5.72
CA ASN A 136 -6.78 -11.35 -6.69
C ASN A 136 -7.64 -10.28 -6.01
N ILE A 137 -7.40 -9.01 -6.30
CA ILE A 137 -8.25 -7.90 -5.86
C ILE A 137 -8.88 -7.29 -7.11
N ILE A 138 -10.21 -7.26 -7.14
CA ILE A 138 -11.00 -6.84 -8.31
C ILE A 138 -11.83 -5.61 -7.92
N TYR A 139 -11.84 -4.60 -8.78
CA TYR A 139 -12.72 -3.43 -8.72
C TYR A 139 -13.51 -3.32 -10.03
N LYS A 140 -14.80 -3.02 -9.91
CA LYS A 140 -15.71 -2.84 -11.05
C LYS A 140 -16.57 -1.61 -10.82
N ASP A 141 -16.65 -0.75 -11.82
CA ASP A 141 -17.59 0.37 -11.90
C ASP A 141 -18.49 0.16 -13.13
N PRO A 142 -19.73 -0.34 -12.95
CA PRO A 142 -20.64 -0.59 -14.07
C PRO A 142 -21.13 0.70 -14.73
N VAL A 143 -21.08 1.86 -14.06
CA VAL A 143 -21.52 3.14 -14.62
C VAL A 143 -20.50 3.65 -15.63
N ARG A 144 -19.20 3.51 -15.33
CA ARG A 144 -18.10 3.89 -16.24
C ARG A 144 -17.64 2.76 -17.16
N ASN A 145 -18.21 1.57 -17.00
CA ASN A 145 -17.75 0.33 -17.63
C ASN A 145 -16.25 0.06 -17.40
N THR A 146 -15.77 0.39 -16.21
CA THR A 146 -14.35 0.25 -15.82
C THR A 146 -14.18 -1.02 -14.98
N GLU A 147 -13.16 -1.81 -15.31
CA GLU A 147 -12.76 -2.96 -14.50
C GLU A 147 -11.26 -2.92 -14.25
N MET A 148 -10.86 -3.06 -13.00
CA MET A 148 -9.44 -3.12 -12.61
C MET A 148 -9.22 -4.34 -11.74
N THR A 149 -8.18 -5.10 -12.05
CA THR A 149 -7.78 -6.28 -11.29
C THR A 149 -6.29 -6.24 -11.01
N ILE A 150 -5.90 -6.61 -9.80
CA ILE A 150 -4.51 -6.92 -9.47
C ILE A 150 -4.41 -8.38 -9.07
N VAL A 151 -3.49 -9.10 -9.69
CA VAL A 151 -3.23 -10.52 -9.45
C VAL A 151 -1.83 -10.72 -8.88
N PRO A 152 -1.59 -11.82 -8.13
CA PRO A 152 -0.26 -12.17 -7.64
C PRO A 152 0.79 -12.23 -8.77
N ALA A 153 1.91 -11.55 -8.56
CA ALA A 153 3.08 -11.61 -9.43
C ALA A 153 4.34 -11.20 -8.66
N ASP A 154 5.50 -11.73 -9.03
CA ASP A 154 6.78 -11.45 -8.35
C ASP A 154 7.33 -10.04 -8.62
N SER A 155 6.77 -9.36 -9.62
CA SER A 155 7.19 -8.04 -10.09
C SER A 155 5.99 -7.15 -10.37
N TYR A 156 6.23 -5.84 -10.38
CA TYR A 156 5.23 -4.84 -10.75
C TYR A 156 5.02 -4.84 -12.27
N GLN A 157 3.80 -5.14 -12.70
CA GLN A 157 3.41 -5.18 -14.10
C GLN A 157 2.09 -4.43 -14.28
N VAL A 158 1.93 -3.73 -15.41
CA VAL A 158 0.70 -2.99 -15.71
C VAL A 158 0.29 -3.26 -17.15
N THR A 159 -0.95 -3.69 -17.34
CA THR A 159 -1.61 -3.77 -18.65
C THR A 159 -2.84 -2.88 -18.63
N VAL A 160 -2.92 -1.98 -19.60
CA VAL A 160 -4.08 -1.10 -19.80
C VAL A 160 -4.74 -1.43 -21.14
N MET A 161 -6.07 -1.48 -21.13
CA MET A 161 -6.92 -1.53 -22.31
C MET A 161 -7.84 -0.31 -22.28
N ILE A 162 -7.82 0.48 -23.35
CA ILE A 162 -8.69 1.65 -23.49
C ILE A 162 -9.71 1.39 -24.60
N ASP A 163 -10.90 1.92 -24.39
CA ASP A 163 -11.98 1.94 -25.37
C ASP A 163 -12.85 3.15 -25.06
N PHE A 164 -12.80 4.13 -25.96
CA PHE A 164 -13.53 5.38 -25.86
C PHE A 164 -14.79 5.38 -26.73
N GLU A 165 -15.14 4.23 -27.34
CA GLU A 165 -16.28 4.09 -28.25
C GLU A 165 -16.25 5.10 -29.42
N SER A 166 -15.04 5.56 -29.75
CA SER A 166 -14.77 6.52 -30.83
C SER A 166 -14.45 5.76 -32.12
N LYS A 167 -14.95 6.28 -33.25
CA LYS A 167 -14.56 5.78 -34.59
C LYS A 167 -13.11 6.11 -34.94
N ILE A 168 -12.54 7.12 -34.28
CA ILE A 168 -11.19 7.63 -34.52
C ILE A 168 -10.20 6.97 -33.57
N LEU A 169 -10.48 7.04 -32.27
CA LEU A 169 -9.70 6.34 -31.26
C LEU A 169 -10.36 4.99 -30.94
N GLY A 170 -10.06 3.99 -31.76
CA GLY A 170 -10.49 2.62 -31.54
C GLY A 170 -9.86 1.98 -30.29
N GLN A 171 -10.18 0.72 -30.06
CA GLN A 171 -9.63 -0.04 -28.94
C GLN A 171 -8.10 -0.15 -29.05
N GLN A 172 -7.42 0.18 -27.95
CA GLN A 172 -5.97 0.08 -27.86
C GLN A 172 -5.56 -0.57 -26.55
N HIS A 173 -4.36 -1.13 -26.52
CA HIS A 173 -3.77 -1.63 -25.29
C HIS A 173 -2.29 -1.24 -25.19
N ALA A 174 -1.79 -1.18 -23.97
CA ALA A 174 -0.39 -1.01 -23.64
C ALA A 174 -0.03 -1.92 -22.45
N SER A 175 1.19 -2.45 -22.44
CA SER A 175 1.70 -3.25 -21.34
C SER A 175 3.10 -2.82 -20.94
N LEU A 176 3.35 -2.81 -19.64
CA LEU A 176 4.65 -2.60 -19.03
C LEU A 176 4.96 -3.82 -18.15
N ASN A 177 5.92 -4.64 -18.58
CA ASN A 177 6.27 -5.90 -17.90
C ASN A 177 7.33 -5.70 -16.81
N LYS A 178 8.09 -4.61 -16.87
CA LYS A 178 9.11 -4.25 -15.87
C LYS A 178 9.05 -2.74 -15.65
N ILE A 179 9.00 -2.31 -14.40
CA ILE A 179 8.95 -0.87 -14.09
C ILE A 179 10.19 -0.12 -14.60
N THR A 180 11.34 -0.79 -14.67
CA THR A 180 12.60 -0.24 -15.20
C THR A 180 12.51 0.19 -16.67
N ASP A 181 11.53 -0.33 -17.42
CA ASP A 181 11.33 0.02 -18.82
C ASP A 181 10.50 1.31 -18.98
N PHE A 182 9.90 1.83 -17.89
CA PHE A 182 8.99 2.97 -17.90
C PHE A 182 9.59 4.19 -18.61
N SER A 183 10.81 4.57 -18.25
CA SER A 183 11.50 5.74 -18.82
C SER A 183 11.64 5.66 -20.35
N SER A 184 11.88 4.46 -20.89
CA SER A 184 12.11 4.26 -22.32
C SER A 184 10.83 3.98 -23.12
N GLN A 185 9.81 3.37 -22.50
CA GLN A 185 8.62 2.87 -23.21
C GLN A 185 7.35 3.67 -22.92
N VAL A 186 7.28 4.39 -21.80
CA VAL A 186 6.01 4.98 -21.32
C VAL A 186 6.16 6.47 -21.01
N ALA A 187 7.27 6.89 -20.41
CA ALA A 187 7.43 8.24 -19.86
C ALA A 187 7.16 9.37 -20.87
N ASN A 188 7.45 9.17 -22.15
CA ASN A 188 7.23 10.15 -23.23
C ASN A 188 5.83 10.05 -23.87
N SER A 189 4.84 9.42 -23.20
CA SER A 189 3.47 9.32 -23.74
C SER A 189 2.64 10.49 -23.24
N ARG A 190 2.28 11.40 -24.15
CA ARG A 190 1.64 12.66 -23.79
C ARG A 190 0.13 12.49 -23.56
N THR A 191 -0.40 13.40 -22.77
CA THR A 191 -1.83 13.49 -22.51
C THR A 191 -2.61 13.81 -23.77
N PHE A 192 -3.90 13.52 -23.73
CA PHE A 192 -4.79 13.70 -24.87
C PHE A 192 -6.19 14.08 -24.44
N CYS A 193 -6.91 14.75 -25.33
CA CYS A 193 -8.32 15.09 -25.14
C CYS A 193 -9.06 14.99 -26.47
N PHE A 194 -10.38 14.81 -26.38
CA PHE A 194 -11.23 14.91 -27.57
C PHE A 194 -11.58 16.36 -27.88
N LEU A 195 -11.76 16.66 -29.16
CA LEU A 195 -12.03 18.01 -29.64
C LEU A 195 -13.35 18.56 -29.07
N HIS A 196 -14.39 17.74 -28.97
CA HIS A 196 -15.68 18.18 -28.42
C HIS A 196 -15.59 18.57 -26.93
N GLU A 197 -14.64 18.02 -26.18
CA GLU A 197 -14.43 18.39 -24.78
C GLU A 197 -13.72 19.73 -24.63
N LEU A 198 -12.91 20.08 -25.63
CA LEU A 198 -12.00 21.21 -25.60
C LEU A 198 -12.74 22.56 -25.52
N GLU A 199 -13.86 22.69 -26.22
CA GLU A 199 -14.73 23.88 -26.16
C GLU A 199 -15.36 24.03 -24.77
N MET A 200 -15.95 22.95 -24.24
CA MET A 200 -16.54 22.96 -22.89
C MET A 200 -15.51 23.31 -21.82
N LEU A 201 -14.30 22.74 -21.94
CA LEU A 201 -13.21 22.99 -21.01
C LEU A 201 -12.80 24.46 -20.99
N TRP A 202 -12.60 25.03 -22.19
CA TRP A 202 -12.22 26.43 -22.33
C TRP A 202 -13.29 27.39 -21.80
N GLU A 203 -14.57 27.14 -22.11
CA GLU A 203 -15.70 27.94 -21.63
C GLU A 203 -15.83 27.91 -20.10
N ASN A 204 -15.45 26.80 -19.46
CA ASN A 204 -15.43 26.64 -18.01
C ASN A 204 -14.13 27.11 -17.35
N ASN A 205 -13.28 27.88 -18.06
CA ASN A 205 -12.01 28.40 -17.56
C ASN A 205 -10.99 27.31 -17.14
N LEU A 206 -11.11 26.10 -17.68
CA LEU A 206 -10.13 25.04 -17.54
C LEU A 206 -9.14 25.07 -18.71
N ILE A 207 -8.12 24.21 -18.70
CA ILE A 207 -7.07 24.09 -19.73
C ILE A 207 -6.39 25.42 -20.12
N ARG A 208 -6.27 26.38 -19.19
CA ARG A 208 -5.68 27.70 -19.46
C ARG A 208 -4.19 27.64 -19.82
N GLY A 209 -3.50 26.59 -19.41
CA GLY A 209 -2.13 26.27 -19.81
C GLY A 209 -2.04 25.23 -20.93
N GLY A 210 -3.18 24.76 -21.45
CA GLY A 210 -3.23 23.85 -22.59
C GLY A 210 -2.76 24.56 -23.85
N ASP A 211 -1.74 24.00 -24.50
CA ASP A 211 -1.23 24.46 -25.79
C ASP A 211 -1.11 23.26 -26.73
N LEU A 212 -1.03 23.53 -28.02
CA LEU A 212 -0.81 22.54 -29.06
C LEU A 212 0.46 21.71 -28.88
N ASN A 213 1.37 22.11 -27.99
CA ASN A 213 2.61 21.40 -27.74
C ASN A 213 2.55 20.42 -26.56
N ASN A 214 1.50 20.47 -25.72
CA ASN A 214 1.43 19.68 -24.49
C ASN A 214 0.25 18.69 -24.41
N ALA A 215 -0.60 18.61 -25.43
CA ALA A 215 -1.66 17.60 -25.51
C ALA A 215 -1.94 17.17 -26.95
N ILE A 216 -2.24 15.88 -27.13
CA ILE A 216 -2.74 15.33 -28.39
C ILE A 216 -4.25 15.62 -28.48
N VAL A 217 -4.69 16.28 -29.56
CA VAL A 217 -6.11 16.59 -29.75
C VAL A 217 -6.72 15.64 -30.78
N ILE A 218 -7.66 14.81 -30.32
CA ILE A 218 -8.36 13.82 -31.13
C ILE A 218 -9.63 14.46 -31.70
N VAL A 219 -9.76 14.45 -33.02
CA VAL A 219 -10.87 15.06 -33.76
C VAL A 219 -11.91 13.99 -34.04
N ASP A 220 -12.94 13.95 -33.20
CA ASP A 220 -14.00 12.93 -33.25
C ASP A 220 -15.35 13.45 -33.80
N LYS A 221 -15.39 14.71 -34.21
CA LYS A 221 -16.49 15.35 -34.95
C LYS A 221 -15.98 16.00 -36.23
N GLU A 222 -16.86 16.19 -37.21
CA GLU A 222 -16.57 17.09 -38.33
C GLU A 222 -16.34 18.51 -37.80
N VAL A 223 -15.32 19.18 -38.32
CA VAL A 223 -14.94 20.52 -37.88
C VAL A 223 -15.27 21.52 -38.97
N SER A 224 -16.13 22.47 -38.64
CA SER A 224 -16.48 23.58 -39.53
C SER A 224 -15.33 24.58 -39.69
N ASP A 225 -15.34 25.38 -40.77
CA ASP A 225 -14.33 26.43 -40.99
C ASP A 225 -14.27 27.44 -39.84
N ASP A 226 -15.41 27.73 -39.20
CA ASP A 226 -15.47 28.67 -38.07
C ASP A 226 -14.92 28.05 -36.79
N GLU A 227 -15.15 26.76 -36.52
CA GLU A 227 -14.47 26.05 -35.43
C GLU A 227 -12.96 25.99 -35.67
N MET A 228 -12.51 25.74 -36.91
CA MET A 228 -11.09 25.80 -37.25
C MET A 228 -10.46 27.17 -36.99
N LYS A 229 -11.16 28.27 -37.30
CA LYS A 229 -10.71 29.63 -36.94
C LYS A 229 -10.61 29.82 -35.42
N LYS A 230 -11.60 29.32 -34.66
CA LYS A 230 -11.59 29.37 -33.20
C LYS A 230 -10.40 28.61 -32.62
N LEU A 231 -10.15 27.39 -33.10
CA LEU A 231 -9.00 26.58 -32.68
C LEU A 231 -7.68 27.28 -32.98
N ARG A 232 -7.50 27.84 -34.18
CA ARG A 232 -6.30 28.63 -34.54
C ARG A 232 -6.07 29.80 -33.58
N LYS A 233 -7.15 30.51 -33.22
CA LYS A 233 -7.10 31.61 -32.25
C LYS A 233 -6.80 31.13 -30.84
N MET A 234 -7.47 30.08 -30.39
CA MET A 234 -7.31 29.49 -29.06
C MET A 234 -5.87 29.02 -28.82
N PHE A 235 -5.27 28.41 -29.83
CA PHE A 235 -3.93 27.85 -29.74
C PHE A 235 -2.82 28.73 -30.31
N ASN A 236 -3.16 29.94 -30.73
CA ASN A 236 -2.22 30.90 -31.33
C ASN A 236 -1.33 30.29 -32.46
N LYS A 237 -1.90 29.42 -33.31
CA LYS A 237 -1.22 28.85 -34.49
C LYS A 237 -2.06 29.03 -35.74
N GLU A 238 -1.45 29.58 -36.80
CA GLU A 238 -2.14 29.81 -38.07
C GLU A 238 -2.36 28.51 -38.88
N ASN A 239 -1.47 27.52 -38.73
CA ASN A 239 -1.46 26.28 -39.52
C ASN A 239 -2.01 25.06 -38.75
N VAL A 240 -3.23 25.16 -38.22
CA VAL A 240 -3.95 24.01 -37.64
C VAL A 240 -4.76 23.30 -38.74
N SER A 241 -4.59 21.99 -38.85
CA SER A 241 -5.33 21.09 -39.75
C SER A 241 -5.56 19.72 -39.12
N VAL A 242 -6.56 18.99 -39.62
CA VAL A 242 -6.84 17.61 -39.19
C VAL A 242 -6.04 16.65 -40.08
N LYS A 243 -5.24 15.77 -39.48
CA LYS A 243 -4.53 14.70 -40.20
C LYS A 243 -5.49 13.57 -40.57
N LYS A 244 -5.09 12.70 -41.51
CA LYS A 244 -5.93 11.58 -41.99
C LYS A 244 -6.33 10.62 -40.88
N GLU A 245 -5.54 10.56 -39.82
CA GLU A 245 -5.73 9.72 -38.64
C GLU A 245 -6.74 10.31 -37.64
N GLY A 246 -7.37 11.46 -37.95
CA GLY A 246 -8.35 12.10 -37.06
C GLY A 246 -7.71 12.77 -35.84
N ILE A 247 -6.46 13.21 -35.96
CA ILE A 247 -5.73 13.95 -34.91
C ILE A 247 -5.34 15.30 -35.50
N LEU A 248 -5.36 16.36 -34.69
CA LEU A 248 -4.83 17.65 -35.14
C LEU A 248 -3.34 17.52 -35.48
N ASN A 249 -2.88 18.30 -36.46
CA ASN A 249 -1.49 18.33 -36.89
C ASN A 249 -0.54 19.02 -35.90
N ASN A 250 -1.01 19.24 -34.67
CA ASN A 250 -0.29 19.96 -33.64
C ASN A 250 0.93 19.19 -33.12
N LEU A 251 0.84 17.86 -33.11
CA LEU A 251 1.89 16.94 -32.71
C LEU A 251 1.94 15.72 -33.65
N GLU A 252 3.09 15.04 -33.64
CA GLU A 252 3.23 13.69 -34.19
C GLU A 252 3.24 12.68 -33.05
N LEU A 253 2.45 11.62 -33.17
CA LEU A 253 2.44 10.55 -32.19
C LEU A 253 3.83 9.88 -32.12
N HIS A 254 4.34 9.72 -30.91
CA HIS A 254 5.56 8.94 -30.67
C HIS A 254 5.31 7.44 -30.85
N TRP A 255 4.07 7.00 -30.59
CA TRP A 255 3.62 5.63 -30.82
C TRP A 255 2.18 5.61 -31.32
N VAL A 256 1.84 4.62 -32.16
CA VAL A 256 0.46 4.41 -32.63
C VAL A 256 -0.53 4.26 -31.46
N ASN A 257 -0.09 3.63 -30.36
CA ASN A 257 -0.87 3.43 -29.15
C ASN A 257 -0.51 4.41 -28.01
N GLU A 258 0.01 5.60 -28.32
CA GLU A 258 0.39 6.61 -27.31
C GLU A 258 -0.74 6.93 -26.31
N PRO A 259 -2.03 7.05 -26.71
CA PRO A 259 -3.13 7.22 -25.75
C PRO A 259 -3.26 6.09 -24.71
N ALA A 260 -3.09 4.84 -25.14
CA ALA A 260 -3.10 3.69 -24.21
C ALA A 260 -1.87 3.69 -23.28
N ARG A 261 -0.70 4.09 -23.79
CA ARG A 261 0.52 4.23 -22.97
C ARG A 261 0.40 5.37 -21.97
N HIS A 262 -0.23 6.48 -22.34
CA HIS A 262 -0.53 7.56 -21.42
C HIS A 262 -1.49 7.13 -20.32
N LYS A 263 -2.54 6.36 -20.63
CA LYS A 263 -3.40 5.80 -19.58
C LYS A 263 -2.68 4.78 -18.69
N LEU A 264 -1.67 4.07 -19.22
CA LEU A 264 -0.76 3.27 -18.39
C LEU A 264 0.08 4.14 -17.46
N LEU A 265 0.62 5.26 -17.95
CA LEU A 265 1.32 6.27 -17.15
C LEU A 265 0.44 6.78 -16.01
N ASP A 266 -0.80 7.18 -16.30
CA ASP A 266 -1.77 7.62 -15.29
C ASP A 266 -2.00 6.56 -14.21
N VAL A 267 -2.23 5.31 -14.61
CA VAL A 267 -2.42 4.19 -13.68
C VAL A 267 -1.20 3.99 -12.78
N VAL A 268 0.02 4.10 -13.33
CA VAL A 268 1.26 4.01 -12.53
C VAL A 268 1.33 5.16 -11.51
N GLY A 269 0.99 6.38 -11.92
CA GLY A 269 1.00 7.57 -11.06
C GLY A 269 -0.05 7.50 -9.95
N ASP A 270 -1.30 7.21 -10.29
CA ASP A 270 -2.40 7.15 -9.33
C ASP A 270 -2.21 6.01 -8.31
N LEU A 271 -1.72 4.85 -8.75
CA LEU A 271 -1.48 3.72 -7.83
C LEU A 271 -0.25 3.93 -6.92
N ALA A 272 0.58 4.94 -7.18
CA ALA A 272 1.60 5.38 -6.24
C ALA A 272 0.99 5.82 -4.89
N LEU A 273 -0.27 6.31 -4.91
CA LEU A 273 -1.01 6.76 -3.74
C LEU A 273 -1.41 5.63 -2.77
N VAL A 274 -1.17 4.37 -3.13
CA VAL A 274 -1.21 3.24 -2.19
C VAL A 274 -0.18 3.42 -1.07
N GLY A 275 0.92 4.15 -1.34
CA GLY A 275 1.94 4.54 -0.38
C GLY A 275 3.04 3.49 -0.17
N LYS A 276 3.06 2.41 -0.96
CA LYS A 276 4.12 1.39 -0.96
C LYS A 276 4.33 0.81 -2.35
N PRO A 277 5.55 0.37 -2.70
CA PRO A 277 5.80 -0.40 -3.91
C PRO A 277 4.99 -1.68 -3.97
N ILE A 278 4.41 -2.00 -5.13
CA ILE A 278 3.52 -3.15 -5.31
C ILE A 278 4.26 -4.27 -6.06
N LYS A 279 4.07 -5.52 -5.61
CA LYS A 279 4.42 -6.74 -6.34
C LYS A 279 3.13 -7.46 -6.73
N GLY A 280 2.80 -7.35 -8.01
CA GLY A 280 1.53 -7.79 -8.58
C GLY A 280 1.38 -7.29 -10.00
N LYS A 281 0.51 -7.94 -10.76
CA LYS A 281 0.15 -7.52 -12.12
C LYS A 281 -1.20 -6.84 -12.12
N ILE A 282 -1.22 -5.58 -12.53
CA ILE A 282 -2.42 -4.79 -12.72
C ILE A 282 -2.93 -4.97 -14.14
N ILE A 283 -4.23 -5.17 -14.26
CA ILE A 283 -4.97 -5.23 -15.51
C ILE A 283 -6.11 -4.23 -15.38
N ALA A 284 -6.09 -3.16 -16.19
CA ALA A 284 -7.09 -2.10 -16.14
C ALA A 284 -7.78 -1.95 -17.50
N GLN A 285 -9.10 -2.05 -17.49
CA GLN A 285 -9.98 -1.84 -18.64
C GLN A 285 -10.73 -0.53 -18.45
N ARG A 286 -10.61 0.36 -19.44
CA ARG A 286 -11.16 1.72 -19.42
C ARG A 286 -10.81 2.48 -18.12
N PRO A 287 -9.51 2.60 -17.75
CA PRO A 287 -9.11 3.29 -16.53
C PRO A 287 -9.35 4.80 -16.61
N GLY A 288 -9.45 5.43 -15.44
CA GLY A 288 -9.50 6.87 -15.25
C GLY A 288 -9.25 7.20 -13.77
N HIS A 289 -8.87 8.44 -13.46
CA HIS A 289 -8.40 8.82 -12.11
C HIS A 289 -9.35 8.43 -10.99
N ALA A 290 -10.66 8.63 -11.15
CA ALA A 290 -11.68 8.22 -10.18
C ALA A 290 -11.60 6.70 -9.86
N ALA A 291 -11.56 5.86 -10.90
CA ALA A 291 -11.46 4.42 -10.75
C ALA A 291 -10.10 3.99 -10.21
N ASN A 292 -9.01 4.63 -10.66
CA ASN A 292 -7.65 4.34 -10.21
C ASN A 292 -7.50 4.61 -8.72
N VAL A 293 -8.04 5.74 -8.23
CA VAL A 293 -8.00 6.13 -6.81
C VAL A 293 -8.85 5.20 -5.95
N GLU A 294 -10.07 4.85 -6.38
CA GLU A 294 -10.90 3.87 -5.66
C GLU A 294 -10.24 2.48 -5.63
N PHE A 295 -9.56 2.11 -6.71
CA PHE A 295 -8.78 0.88 -6.73
C PHE A 295 -7.56 0.96 -5.81
N ALA A 296 -6.84 2.09 -5.76
CA ALA A 296 -5.75 2.35 -4.82
C ALA A 296 -6.22 2.22 -3.36
N LYS A 297 -7.36 2.83 -3.01
CA LYS A 297 -7.97 2.71 -1.67
C LYS A 297 -8.32 1.25 -1.35
N ARG A 298 -8.86 0.50 -2.31
CA ARG A 298 -9.19 -0.93 -2.13
C ARG A 298 -7.93 -1.78 -1.89
N ILE A 299 -6.89 -1.56 -2.68
CA ILE A 299 -5.57 -2.19 -2.49
C ILE A 299 -5.05 -1.84 -1.09
N LYS A 300 -5.00 -0.56 -0.73
CA LYS A 300 -4.53 -0.10 0.58
C LYS A 300 -5.30 -0.72 1.76
N SER A 301 -6.63 -0.80 1.65
CA SER A 301 -7.49 -1.44 2.66
C SER A 301 -7.19 -2.92 2.81
N TYR A 302 -7.01 -3.63 1.69
CA TYR A 302 -6.58 -5.02 1.68
C TYR A 302 -5.20 -5.19 2.35
N PHE A 303 -4.24 -4.30 2.09
CA PHE A 303 -2.94 -4.37 2.75
C PHE A 303 -3.06 -4.20 4.26
N LYS A 304 -3.84 -3.20 4.71
CA LYS A 304 -4.06 -2.95 6.14
C LYS A 304 -4.67 -4.17 6.81
N SER A 305 -5.63 -4.85 6.17
CA SER A 305 -6.23 -6.07 6.71
C SER A 305 -5.23 -7.23 6.75
N LYS A 306 -4.41 -7.41 5.71
CA LYS A 306 -3.39 -8.46 5.66
C LYS A 306 -2.19 -8.20 6.55
N LYS A 307 -1.77 -6.96 6.77
CA LYS A 307 -0.72 -6.62 7.75
C LYS A 307 -1.13 -7.03 9.17
N ASN A 308 -2.41 -6.88 9.50
CA ASN A 308 -2.98 -7.43 10.73
C ASN A 308 -3.02 -8.97 10.73
N MET A 309 -3.02 -9.63 9.56
CA MET A 309 -2.94 -11.08 9.41
C MET A 309 -1.52 -11.65 9.36
N ILE A 310 -0.51 -10.88 8.90
CA ILE A 310 0.91 -11.31 8.83
C ILE A 310 1.46 -11.65 10.22
N ASP A 311 0.91 -11.01 11.26
CA ASP A 311 1.30 -11.25 12.64
C ASP A 311 0.60 -12.47 13.29
N VAL A 312 -0.36 -13.08 12.59
CA VAL A 312 -1.04 -14.30 13.05
C VAL A 312 -0.16 -15.50 12.73
N PRO A 313 0.28 -16.28 13.73
CA PRO A 313 1.05 -17.48 13.45
C PRO A 313 0.21 -18.52 12.70
N VAL A 314 0.81 -19.20 11.73
CA VAL A 314 0.15 -20.26 10.97
C VAL A 314 0.50 -21.62 11.58
N TYR A 315 -0.52 -22.39 11.94
CA TYR A 315 -0.35 -23.76 12.42
C TYR A 315 -0.48 -24.76 11.25
N ASP A 316 0.63 -25.42 10.92
CA ASP A 316 0.67 -26.55 9.98
C ASP A 316 0.80 -27.86 10.78
N PRO A 317 -0.23 -28.73 10.81
CA PRO A 317 -0.18 -29.97 11.57
C PRO A 317 0.82 -31.00 11.00
N ASN A 318 1.32 -30.82 9.78
CA ASN A 318 2.32 -31.71 9.17
C ASN A 318 3.75 -31.37 9.63
N ARG A 319 3.96 -30.22 10.26
CA ARG A 319 5.26 -29.85 10.82
C ARG A 319 5.42 -30.44 12.22
N ALA A 320 6.60 -31.00 12.48
CA ALA A 320 6.96 -31.48 13.81
C ALA A 320 7.00 -30.32 14.82
N ALA A 321 6.63 -30.61 16.08
CA ALA A 321 6.73 -29.64 17.15
C ALA A 321 8.20 -29.31 17.48
N ILE A 322 8.49 -28.06 17.81
CA ILE A 322 9.80 -27.64 18.35
C ILE A 322 9.96 -28.17 19.78
N ILE A 323 8.89 -28.09 20.58
CA ILE A 323 8.81 -28.66 21.92
C ILE A 323 7.49 -29.42 22.00
N ASP A 324 7.56 -30.73 22.22
CA ASP A 324 6.39 -31.60 22.35
C ASP A 324 5.88 -31.67 23.81
N ILE A 325 4.75 -32.34 24.01
CA ILE A 325 4.13 -32.48 25.33
C ILE A 325 5.04 -33.16 26.36
N ASN A 326 5.87 -34.10 25.91
CA ASN A 326 6.79 -34.84 26.80
C ASN A 326 7.87 -33.90 27.36
N ARG A 327 8.42 -33.03 26.52
CA ARG A 327 9.39 -32.02 26.95
C ARG A 327 8.72 -30.93 27.78
N ILE A 328 7.52 -30.48 27.41
CA ILE A 328 6.74 -29.51 28.21
C ILE A 328 6.51 -30.03 29.63
N THR A 329 6.14 -31.30 29.80
CA THR A 329 5.86 -31.92 31.12
C THR A 329 7.10 -31.96 32.03
N LYS A 330 8.30 -31.98 31.44
CA LYS A 330 9.57 -31.89 32.20
C LYS A 330 9.90 -30.46 32.60
N MET A 331 9.52 -29.47 31.78
CA MET A 331 9.81 -28.06 32.02
C MET A 331 8.82 -27.42 33.00
N LEU A 332 7.52 -27.69 32.84
CA LEU A 332 6.47 -27.11 33.68
C LEU A 332 6.08 -28.07 34.83
N PRO A 333 5.77 -27.53 36.03
CA PRO A 333 5.20 -28.34 37.12
C PRO A 333 3.77 -28.80 36.86
N HIS A 334 3.03 -28.10 35.98
CA HIS A 334 1.62 -28.37 35.69
C HIS A 334 1.38 -29.80 35.20
N ARG A 335 0.29 -30.41 35.63
CA ARG A 335 -0.18 -31.74 35.19
C ARG A 335 -1.65 -31.67 34.81
N TYR A 336 -2.10 -32.59 33.97
CA TYR A 336 -3.52 -32.72 33.64
C TYR A 336 -4.36 -32.79 34.94
N PRO A 337 -5.48 -32.05 35.04
CA PRO A 337 -6.15 -31.27 33.98
C PRO A 337 -5.68 -29.81 33.81
N MET A 338 -4.64 -29.37 34.52
CA MET A 338 -4.15 -27.99 34.50
C MET A 338 -2.94 -27.75 33.59
N LEU A 339 -2.37 -28.78 32.97
CA LEU A 339 -1.42 -28.59 31.87
C LEU A 339 -2.20 -28.37 30.58
N LEU A 340 -2.19 -27.14 30.07
CA LEU A 340 -3.04 -26.71 28.94
C LEU A 340 -2.28 -26.66 27.61
N VAL A 341 -0.98 -26.38 27.62
CA VAL A 341 -0.21 -26.27 26.38
C VAL A 341 0.16 -27.65 25.85
N ASP A 342 -0.24 -27.96 24.62
CA ASP A 342 0.01 -29.28 23.99
C ASP A 342 1.39 -29.36 23.32
N LYS A 343 1.80 -28.29 22.64
CA LYS A 343 3.09 -28.21 21.91
C LYS A 343 3.48 -26.79 21.57
N VAL A 344 4.77 -26.59 21.29
CA VAL A 344 5.35 -25.35 20.75
C VAL A 344 5.68 -25.54 19.27
N ILE A 345 5.26 -24.58 18.44
CA ILE A 345 5.45 -24.62 16.98
C ILE A 345 6.38 -23.53 16.46
N GLU A 346 6.62 -22.48 17.24
CA GLU A 346 7.61 -21.44 16.94
C GLU A 346 8.30 -21.00 18.22
N LEU A 347 9.63 -20.84 18.16
CA LEU A 347 10.42 -20.33 19.28
C LEU A 347 11.60 -19.52 18.75
N THR A 348 11.72 -18.29 19.23
CA THR A 348 12.80 -17.35 18.90
C THR A 348 13.36 -16.76 20.20
N ASP A 349 14.27 -15.80 20.12
CA ASP A 349 14.81 -15.05 21.27
C ASP A 349 13.79 -14.13 21.95
N LYS A 350 12.72 -13.74 21.24
CA LYS A 350 11.71 -12.77 21.73
C LYS A 350 10.27 -13.27 21.69
N LYS A 351 10.01 -14.42 21.06
CA LYS A 351 8.64 -14.89 20.79
C LYS A 351 8.55 -16.41 20.94
N ILE A 352 7.40 -16.86 21.46
CA ILE A 352 6.96 -18.26 21.42
C ILE A 352 5.55 -18.34 20.83
N VAL A 353 5.31 -19.40 20.06
CA VAL A 353 3.97 -19.78 19.60
C VAL A 353 3.70 -21.22 19.98
N ALA A 354 2.62 -21.43 20.71
CA ALA A 354 2.19 -22.73 21.21
C ALA A 354 0.75 -23.05 20.81
N ILE A 355 0.36 -24.32 20.95
CA ILE A 355 -0.96 -24.82 20.59
C ILE A 355 -1.67 -25.36 21.82
N LYS A 356 -2.96 -25.01 21.94
CA LYS A 356 -3.94 -25.63 22.83
C LYS A 356 -5.12 -26.14 22.00
N ASN A 357 -5.35 -27.44 22.01
CA ASN A 357 -6.54 -28.05 21.44
C ASN A 357 -7.65 -28.08 22.50
N VAL A 358 -8.84 -27.62 22.11
CA VAL A 358 -9.99 -27.57 23.01
C VAL A 358 -10.87 -28.76 22.71
N THR A 359 -10.97 -29.69 23.66
CA THR A 359 -11.76 -30.91 23.49
C THR A 359 -12.96 -30.91 24.42
N PHE A 360 -14.11 -31.41 23.94
CA PHE A 360 -15.35 -31.40 24.73
C PHE A 360 -15.24 -32.17 26.06
N ASN A 361 -14.33 -33.15 26.13
CA ASN A 361 -14.14 -34.00 27.29
C ASN A 361 -13.43 -33.31 28.48
N GLU A 362 -13.04 -32.04 28.35
CA GLU A 362 -12.43 -31.30 29.45
C GLU A 362 -13.46 -31.00 30.56
N ALA A 363 -13.07 -31.30 31.81
CA ALA A 363 -14.01 -31.41 32.94
C ALA A 363 -14.84 -30.15 33.22
N PHE A 364 -14.31 -28.97 32.94
CA PHE A 364 -15.00 -27.71 33.19
C PHE A 364 -16.19 -27.47 32.24
N PHE A 365 -16.28 -28.14 31.09
CA PHE A 365 -17.44 -27.97 30.19
C PHE A 365 -18.75 -28.47 30.79
N GLN A 366 -18.70 -29.42 31.73
CA GLN A 366 -19.89 -29.93 32.42
C GLN A 366 -20.55 -28.88 33.33
N GLY A 367 -19.75 -27.98 33.91
CA GLY A 367 -20.22 -27.05 34.95
C GLY A 367 -20.08 -25.55 34.61
N HIS A 368 -19.23 -25.17 33.65
CA HIS A 368 -18.99 -23.75 33.34
C HIS A 368 -20.23 -23.08 32.73
N PHE A 369 -20.84 -23.70 31.71
CA PHE A 369 -22.12 -23.29 31.11
C PHE A 369 -22.86 -24.51 30.55
N PRO A 370 -23.78 -25.13 31.32
CA PRO A 370 -24.58 -26.25 30.84
C PRO A 370 -25.32 -25.90 29.53
N ASN A 371 -25.28 -26.79 28.54
CA ASN A 371 -25.88 -26.63 27.19
C ASN A 371 -25.31 -25.48 26.33
N ASN A 372 -24.25 -24.80 26.75
CA ASN A 372 -23.57 -23.77 25.98
C ASN A 372 -22.06 -23.84 26.28
N PRO A 373 -21.36 -24.90 25.80
CA PRO A 373 -19.98 -25.16 26.18
C PRO A 373 -19.04 -24.07 25.64
N VAL A 374 -18.48 -23.27 26.55
CA VAL A 374 -17.50 -22.21 26.22
C VAL A 374 -16.24 -22.45 27.03
N PHE A 375 -15.07 -22.45 26.36
CA PHE A 375 -13.79 -22.60 27.04
C PHE A 375 -13.52 -21.36 27.91
N PRO A 376 -13.38 -21.51 29.24
CA PRO A 376 -13.28 -20.38 30.16
C PRO A 376 -12.17 -19.40 29.78
N GLY A 377 -12.48 -18.10 29.77
CA GLY A 377 -11.49 -17.06 29.48
C GLY A 377 -10.27 -17.11 30.41
N VAL A 378 -10.48 -17.42 31.68
CA VAL A 378 -9.39 -17.58 32.66
C VAL A 378 -8.42 -18.72 32.28
N LEU A 379 -8.92 -19.80 31.66
CA LEU A 379 -8.07 -20.89 31.18
C LEU A 379 -7.34 -20.52 29.88
N GLN A 380 -7.87 -19.60 29.07
CA GLN A 380 -7.13 -19.03 27.95
C GLN A 380 -5.93 -18.21 28.45
N ILE A 381 -6.12 -17.42 29.51
CA ILE A 381 -5.02 -16.66 30.15
C ILE A 381 -4.00 -17.61 30.78
N GLU A 382 -4.45 -18.66 31.48
CA GLU A 382 -3.56 -19.68 32.04
C GLU A 382 -2.74 -20.38 30.95
N ALA A 383 -3.35 -20.75 29.82
CA ALA A 383 -2.63 -21.36 28.71
C ALA A 383 -1.58 -20.41 28.08
N LEU A 384 -1.91 -19.11 27.94
CA LEU A 384 -0.96 -18.08 27.53
C LEU A 384 0.19 -17.93 28.54
N ALA A 385 -0.12 -17.95 29.84
CA ALA A 385 0.89 -17.87 30.90
C ALA A 385 1.83 -19.08 30.89
N GLN A 386 1.31 -20.30 30.68
CA GLN A 386 2.12 -21.51 30.51
C GLN A 386 3.02 -21.43 29.27
N ALA A 387 2.51 -20.92 28.14
CA ALA A 387 3.33 -20.68 26.96
C ALA A 387 4.48 -19.68 27.26
N GLY A 388 4.18 -18.57 27.94
CA GLY A 388 5.20 -17.63 28.41
C GLY A 388 6.21 -18.26 29.39
N GLY A 389 5.74 -19.11 30.29
CA GLY A 389 6.58 -19.86 31.22
C GLY A 389 7.56 -20.79 30.50
N ILE A 390 7.08 -21.56 29.50
CA ILE A 390 7.93 -22.40 28.65
C ILE A 390 9.02 -21.56 27.98
N PHE A 391 8.68 -20.39 27.44
CA PHE A 391 9.63 -19.49 26.80
C PHE A 391 10.75 -19.05 27.75
N VAL A 392 10.42 -18.60 28.96
CA VAL A 392 11.43 -18.11 29.90
C VAL A 392 12.27 -19.27 30.47
N LEU A 393 11.64 -20.40 30.79
CA LEU A 393 12.34 -21.57 31.32
C LEU A 393 13.26 -22.20 30.28
N ASN A 394 12.92 -22.16 28.98
CA ASN A 394 13.81 -22.65 27.92
C ASN A 394 15.14 -21.89 27.83
N GLN A 395 15.25 -20.73 28.47
CA GLN A 395 16.50 -19.94 28.56
C GLN A 395 17.36 -20.31 29.78
N LYS A 396 16.92 -21.26 30.61
CA LYS A 396 17.67 -21.77 31.78
C LYS A 396 18.33 -23.10 31.45
N GLU A 397 19.49 -23.34 32.04
CA GLU A 397 20.21 -24.62 31.92
C GLU A 397 19.47 -25.75 32.66
N ASP A 398 18.85 -25.43 33.80
CA ASP A 398 18.12 -26.35 34.69
C ASP A 398 16.65 -25.91 34.90
N PRO A 399 15.81 -25.88 33.84
CA PRO A 399 14.45 -25.34 33.88
C PRO A 399 13.55 -25.96 34.96
N GLU A 400 13.74 -27.24 35.27
CA GLU A 400 12.98 -27.99 36.27
C GLU A 400 13.15 -27.48 37.71
N ASN A 401 14.16 -26.66 37.98
CA ASN A 401 14.43 -26.08 39.29
C ASN A 401 13.83 -24.69 39.48
N TYR A 402 12.97 -24.22 38.57
CA TYR A 402 12.34 -22.90 38.66
C TYR A 402 10.83 -23.00 38.52
N ASP A 403 10.15 -22.10 39.20
CA ASP A 403 8.73 -21.85 39.05
C ASP A 403 8.50 -20.45 38.50
N THR A 404 7.43 -20.30 37.74
CA THR A 404 7.01 -19.02 37.17
C THR A 404 5.72 -18.57 37.85
N TYR A 405 5.80 -17.53 38.67
CA TYR A 405 4.66 -16.98 39.39
C TYR A 405 4.10 -15.76 38.68
N PHE A 406 2.78 -15.71 38.57
CA PHE A 406 2.07 -14.62 37.92
C PHE A 406 2.01 -13.40 38.82
N LEU A 407 2.41 -12.24 38.29
CA LEU A 407 2.43 -10.97 39.05
C LEU A 407 1.33 -10.00 38.61
N LYS A 408 1.06 -9.91 37.31
CA LYS A 408 0.14 -8.91 36.77
C LYS A 408 -0.54 -9.39 35.48
N ILE A 409 -1.82 -9.07 35.38
CA ILE A 409 -2.61 -9.15 34.16
C ILE A 409 -3.04 -7.73 33.82
N ASP A 410 -2.74 -7.25 32.62
CA ASP A 410 -3.14 -5.92 32.18
C ASP A 410 -3.77 -5.95 30.79
N LYS A 411 -4.66 -4.98 30.52
CA LYS A 411 -5.32 -4.75 29.23
C LYS A 411 -5.94 -5.98 28.57
N VAL A 412 -6.37 -6.97 29.37
CA VAL A 412 -6.95 -8.20 28.83
C VAL A 412 -8.32 -7.96 28.21
N LYS A 413 -8.53 -8.49 27.01
CA LYS A 413 -9.81 -8.47 26.31
C LYS A 413 -10.14 -9.86 25.77
N PHE A 414 -11.33 -10.35 26.09
CA PHE A 414 -11.92 -11.54 25.48
C PHE A 414 -12.81 -11.10 24.31
N LYS A 415 -12.35 -11.34 23.08
CA LYS A 415 -13.00 -10.82 21.87
C LYS A 415 -14.05 -11.76 21.30
N ARG A 416 -13.85 -13.08 21.45
CA ARG A 416 -14.71 -14.10 20.85
C ARG A 416 -14.80 -15.32 21.77
N LYS A 417 -15.90 -16.08 21.62
CA LYS A 417 -16.05 -17.38 22.28
C LYS A 417 -15.07 -18.38 21.67
N VAL A 418 -14.53 -19.25 22.51
CA VAL A 418 -13.77 -20.43 22.10
C VAL A 418 -14.60 -21.65 22.46
N LEU A 419 -14.77 -22.56 21.51
CA LEU A 419 -15.68 -23.69 21.59
C LEU A 419 -14.92 -25.02 21.54
N PRO A 420 -15.51 -26.12 22.04
CA PRO A 420 -15.02 -27.47 21.78
C PRO A 420 -14.81 -27.72 20.28
N GLY A 421 -13.64 -28.27 19.93
CA GLY A 421 -13.20 -28.49 18.55
C GLY A 421 -12.24 -27.41 18.03
N ASP A 422 -12.18 -26.23 18.67
CA ASP A 422 -11.24 -25.19 18.28
C ASP A 422 -9.79 -25.57 18.58
N THR A 423 -8.88 -25.10 17.73
CA THR A 423 -7.45 -25.05 18.00
C THR A 423 -7.06 -23.61 18.33
N ILE A 424 -6.58 -23.39 19.55
CA ILE A 424 -6.06 -22.09 19.99
C ILE A 424 -4.57 -22.01 19.68
N ILE A 425 -4.19 -20.98 18.93
CA ILE A 425 -2.79 -20.59 18.71
C ILE A 425 -2.42 -19.53 19.74
N LEU A 426 -1.51 -19.86 20.65
CA LEU A 426 -1.07 -19.04 21.77
C LEU A 426 0.24 -18.35 21.40
N LYS A 427 0.21 -17.04 21.17
CA LYS A 427 1.38 -16.23 20.83
C LYS A 427 1.77 -15.36 22.03
N MET A 428 3.02 -15.49 22.47
CA MET A 428 3.62 -14.64 23.51
C MET A 428 4.85 -13.94 22.96
N GLU A 429 4.93 -12.62 23.14
CA GLU A 429 6.02 -11.77 22.66
C GLU A 429 6.60 -10.95 23.80
N LEU A 430 7.92 -10.98 23.97
CA LEU A 430 8.62 -10.24 25.00
C LEU A 430 8.52 -8.73 24.73
N MET A 431 7.97 -7.98 25.68
CA MET A 431 7.83 -6.51 25.55
C MET A 431 9.12 -5.80 25.96
N TYR A 432 9.81 -6.32 26.98
CA TYR A 432 11.03 -5.76 27.53
C TYR A 432 12.03 -6.87 27.88
N PRO A 433 13.35 -6.61 27.82
CA PRO A 433 14.35 -7.58 28.27
C PRO A 433 14.08 -8.04 29.70
N ILE A 434 14.23 -9.35 29.94
CA ILE A 434 14.02 -9.95 31.25
C ILE A 434 15.04 -9.37 32.24
N ARG A 435 14.56 -8.80 33.35
CA ARG A 435 15.41 -8.19 34.38
C ARG A 435 14.98 -8.68 35.75
N ARG A 436 15.96 -9.09 36.58
CA ARG A 436 15.71 -9.60 37.95
C ARG A 436 14.65 -10.72 38.00
N GLY A 437 14.60 -11.56 36.97
CA GLY A 437 13.64 -12.65 36.85
C GLY A 437 12.22 -12.22 36.46
N ILE A 438 11.97 -10.93 36.22
CA ILE A 438 10.66 -10.42 35.78
C ILE A 438 10.58 -10.49 34.26
N CYS A 439 9.52 -11.12 33.76
CA CYS A 439 9.20 -11.24 32.35
C CYS A 439 7.86 -10.56 32.07
N GLU A 440 7.85 -9.65 31.10
CA GLU A 440 6.66 -8.94 30.64
C GLU A 440 6.43 -9.27 29.17
N MET A 441 5.27 -9.87 28.88
CA MET A 441 4.96 -10.36 27.54
C MET A 441 3.60 -9.86 27.07
N LYS A 442 3.54 -9.48 25.80
CA LYS A 442 2.29 -9.30 25.07
C LYS A 442 1.75 -10.68 24.73
N ALA A 443 0.50 -10.92 25.08
CA ALA A 443 -0.20 -12.18 24.92
C ALA A 443 -1.32 -12.04 23.89
N THR A 444 -1.34 -12.93 22.90
CA THR A 444 -2.42 -12.98 21.89
C THR A 444 -2.78 -14.44 21.61
N ALA A 445 -4.05 -14.77 21.72
CA ALA A 445 -4.60 -16.08 21.37
C ALA A 445 -5.48 -15.96 20.12
N TYR A 446 -5.36 -16.92 19.21
CA TYR A 446 -6.12 -16.97 17.96
C TYR A 446 -6.86 -18.29 17.80
N VAL A 447 -8.02 -18.25 17.13
CA VAL A 447 -8.65 -19.42 16.50
C VAL A 447 -8.73 -19.12 15.01
N GLY A 448 -8.05 -19.92 14.19
CA GLY A 448 -7.80 -19.57 12.79
C GLY A 448 -7.06 -18.24 12.67
N ASN A 449 -7.63 -17.28 11.95
CA ASN A 449 -7.08 -15.92 11.79
C ASN A 449 -7.69 -14.88 12.73
N GLN A 450 -8.50 -15.30 13.70
CA GLN A 450 -9.26 -14.39 14.55
C GLN A 450 -8.68 -14.35 15.96
N ILE A 451 -8.42 -13.15 16.48
CA ILE A 451 -8.04 -12.97 17.88
C ILE A 451 -9.24 -13.32 18.76
N VAL A 452 -9.03 -14.27 19.68
CA VAL A 452 -10.03 -14.66 20.69
C VAL A 452 -9.74 -14.02 22.05
N THR A 453 -8.46 -13.85 22.39
CA THR A 453 -8.00 -13.19 23.62
C THR A 453 -6.73 -12.39 23.35
N GLU A 454 -6.59 -11.21 23.94
CA GLU A 454 -5.34 -10.43 23.93
C GLU A 454 -5.10 -9.77 25.29
N GLY A 455 -3.85 -9.45 25.62
CA GLY A 455 -3.48 -8.71 26.84
C GLY A 455 -1.98 -8.61 27.07
N GLU A 456 -1.59 -8.14 28.24
CA GLU A 456 -0.20 -8.04 28.70
C GLU A 456 -0.07 -8.81 30.02
N LEU A 457 0.86 -9.76 30.07
CA LEU A 457 1.06 -10.65 31.21
C LEU A 457 2.46 -10.46 31.80
N THR A 458 2.55 -10.33 33.11
CA THR A 458 3.82 -10.23 33.85
C THR A 458 3.98 -11.42 34.78
N ALA A 459 5.13 -12.06 34.72
CA ALA A 459 5.49 -13.17 35.61
C ALA A 459 6.89 -12.96 36.21
N GLN A 460 7.14 -13.61 37.34
CA GLN A 460 8.44 -13.69 37.99
C GLN A 460 8.92 -15.13 38.00
N VAL A 461 10.16 -15.34 37.57
CA VAL A 461 10.84 -16.63 37.66
C VAL A 461 11.60 -16.72 38.97
N VAL A 462 11.27 -17.74 39.76
CA VAL A 462 11.81 -17.97 41.09
C VAL A 462 12.42 -19.35 41.13
N LYS A 463 13.63 -19.48 41.71
CA LYS A 463 14.25 -20.79 41.90
C LYS A 463 13.50 -21.55 42.98
N ARG A 464 13.22 -22.83 42.77
CA ARG A 464 12.69 -23.72 43.79
C ARG A 464 13.67 -23.75 44.95
N ASN A 465 13.22 -23.29 46.11
CA ASN A 465 13.90 -23.65 47.34
C ASN A 465 13.56 -25.11 47.61
N SER A 466 14.56 -25.94 47.88
CA SER A 466 14.36 -27.24 48.50
C SER A 466 13.46 -27.02 49.72
N ILE A 467 12.23 -27.51 49.65
CA ILE A 467 11.36 -27.59 50.82
C ILE A 467 12.16 -28.37 51.87
N ALA A 468 12.51 -27.71 52.97
CA ALA A 468 13.13 -28.37 54.13
C ALA A 468 12.13 -29.33 54.77
#